data_AF-A0A9P5U6R5-F1
#
_entry.id   AF-A0A9P5U6R5-F1
#
_cell.length_a   1.000
_cell.length_b   1.000
_cell.length_c   1.000
_cell.angle_alpha   90.00
_cell.angle_beta   90.00
_cell.angle_gamma   90.00
#
_symmetry.space_group_name_H-M   'P 1'
#
loop_
_entity.id
_entity.type
_entity.pdbx_description
1 polymer ?
#
loop_
_entity_poly.entity_id
_entity_poly.type
_entity_poly.pdbx_seq_one_letter_code
_entity_poly.pdbx_strand_id
1 'polypeptide(L)'
;MTRAQRVAVISLVLTTLYFLVFFETLQVPLVDDAVVQQILPVLPWWLLVSFGSYSLWSLGWGLFTFRDCPEAYEELLTEISQAKNELRNRGVTVD
;
A
#
# COMPACT_ATOMS: atom_id res chain seq x y z
N MET A 1 -3.73 22.42 1.78
CA MET A 1 -2.99 21.31 2.39
C MET A 1 -2.81 20.23 1.34
N THR A 2 -1.59 19.94 0.90
CA THR A 2 -1.35 18.78 0.03
C THR A 2 -1.57 17.48 0.83
N ARG A 3 -1.87 16.37 0.15
CA ARG A 3 -2.06 15.06 0.83
C ARG A 3 -0.82 14.68 1.65
N ALA A 4 0.37 14.94 1.12
CA ALA A 4 1.64 14.74 1.82
C ALA A 4 1.77 15.60 3.08
N GLN A 5 1.44 16.90 3.00
CA GLN A 5 1.45 17.79 4.17
C GLN A 5 0.48 17.32 5.26
N ARG A 6 -0.72 16.85 4.89
CA ARG A 6 -1.68 16.33 5.87
C ARG A 6 -1.12 15.11 6.60
N VAL A 7 -0.52 14.16 5.88
CA VAL A 7 0.09 12.97 6.48
C VAL A 7 1.25 13.37 7.38
N ALA A 8 2.14 14.26 6.93
CA ALA A 8 3.29 14.71 7.70
C ALA A 8 2.89 15.42 9.01
N VAL A 9 1.85 16.25 8.98
CA VAL A 9 1.33 16.92 10.18
C VAL A 9 0.74 15.91 11.16
N ILE A 10 -0.08 14.97 10.66
CA ILE A 10 -0.68 13.93 11.51
C ILE A 10 0.40 13.04 12.14
N SER A 11 1.39 12.60 11.35
CA SER A 11 2.48 11.77 11.87
C SER A 11 3.28 12.52 12.93
N LEU A 12 3.59 13.80 12.70
CA LEU A 12 4.33 14.62 13.66
C LEU A 12 3.55 14.75 14.97
N VAL A 13 2.26 15.07 14.92
CA VAL A 13 1.41 15.18 16.12
C VAL A 13 1.35 13.86 16.89
N LEU A 14 1.13 12.73 16.21
CA LEU A 14 1.09 11.41 16.83
C LEU A 14 2.42 11.03 17.48
N THR A 15 3.55 11.29 16.80
CA THR A 15 4.89 11.03 17.34
C THR A 15 5.18 11.92 18.55
N THR A 16 4.81 13.21 18.50
CA THR A 16 4.94 14.11 19.66
C THR A 16 4.12 13.62 20.84
N LEU A 17 2.86 13.23 20.64
CA LEU A 17 2.02 12.68 21.70
C LEU A 17 2.61 11.39 22.30
N TYR A 18 3.12 10.49 21.45
CA TYR A 18 3.78 9.27 21.91
C TYR A 18 4.97 9.57 22.82
N PHE A 19 5.84 10.52 22.44
CA PHE A 19 6.99 10.89 23.27
C PHE A 19 6.58 11.54 24.60
N LEU A 20 5.53 12.37 24.62
CA LEU A 20 5.02 12.97 25.85
C LEU A 20 4.52 11.92 26.85
N VAL A 21 3.89 10.85 26.35
CA VAL A 21 3.47 9.71 27.17
C VAL A 21 4.68 8.84 27.57
N PHE A 22 5.64 8.65 26.67
CA PHE A 22 6.87 7.89 26.93
C PHE A 22 7.74 8.50 28.04
N PHE A 23 7.81 9.83 28.14
CA PHE A 23 8.54 10.53 29.21
C PHE A 23 7.70 10.77 30.47
N GLU A 24 6.56 10.08 30.63
CA GLU A 24 5.64 10.21 31.77
C GLU A 24 5.18 11.66 32.03
N THR A 25 5.27 12.54 31.02
CA THR A 25 4.86 13.95 31.12
C THR A 25 3.34 14.07 31.08
N LEU A 26 2.68 13.12 30.43
CA LEU A 26 1.23 12.94 30.44
C LEU A 26 0.88 11.64 31.17
N GLN A 27 0.13 11.77 32.27
CA GLN A 27 -0.44 10.63 32.98
C GLN A 27 -1.61 10.07 32.17
N VAL A 28 -1.69 8.74 32.06
CA VAL A 28 -2.80 8.05 31.39
C VAL A 28 -3.76 7.56 32.47
N PRO A 29 -4.86 8.28 32.78
CA PRO A 29 -5.67 8.02 33.98
C PRO A 29 -6.52 6.74 33.92
N LEU A 30 -6.38 5.92 32.87
CA LEU A 30 -7.24 4.76 32.60
C LEU A 30 -6.46 3.43 32.49
N VAL A 31 -5.13 3.44 32.66
CA VAL A 31 -4.28 2.25 32.49
C VAL A 31 -3.28 2.18 33.63
N ASP A 32 -3.08 0.98 34.20
CA ASP A 32 -2.07 0.76 35.24
C ASP A 32 -0.66 1.11 34.73
N ASP A 33 0.13 1.80 35.56
CA ASP A 33 1.48 2.26 35.20
C ASP A 33 2.40 1.12 34.76
N ALA A 34 2.27 -0.06 35.40
CA ALA A 34 3.03 -1.25 35.06
C ALA A 34 2.75 -1.75 33.62
N VAL A 35 1.50 -1.61 33.16
CA VAL A 35 1.07 -2.02 31.82
C VAL A 35 1.59 -1.02 30.79
N VAL A 36 1.50 0.28 31.10
CA VAL A 36 2.00 1.37 30.25
C VAL A 36 3.50 1.22 29.98
N GLN A 37 4.30 0.96 31.02
CA GLN A 37 5.76 0.78 30.89
C GLN A 37 6.16 -0.45 30.05
N GLN A 38 5.34 -1.50 30.04
CA GLN A 38 5.62 -2.71 29.24
C GLN A 38 5.18 -2.54 27.78
N ILE A 39 4.05 -1.87 27.53
CA ILE A 39 3.45 -1.78 26.20
C ILE A 39 4.08 -0.65 25.37
N LEU A 40 4.34 0.52 25.98
CA LEU A 40 4.87 1.70 25.27
C LEU A 40 6.10 1.37 24.39
N PRO A 41 7.15 0.70 24.90
CA PRO A 41 8.35 0.43 24.10
C PRO A 41 8.09 -0.50 22.91
N VAL A 42 7.07 -1.35 23.00
CA VAL A 42 6.76 -2.40 22.01
C VAL A 42 5.74 -1.92 20.97
N LEU A 43 4.98 -0.86 21.28
CA LEU A 43 3.93 -0.30 20.44
C LEU A 43 4.41 0.11 19.03
N PRO A 44 5.58 0.77 18.84
CA PRO A 44 6.09 1.08 17.50
C PRO A 44 6.37 -0.17 16.67
N TRP A 45 6.88 -1.23 17.29
CA TRP A 45 7.15 -2.50 16.60
C TRP A 45 5.86 -3.20 16.20
N TRP A 46 4.86 -3.20 17.07
CA TRP A 46 3.53 -3.71 16.75
C TRP A 46 2.91 -3.00 15.56
N LEU A 47 2.99 -1.66 15.53
CA LEU A 47 2.49 -0.88 14.40
C LEU A 47 3.20 -1.28 13.10
N LEU A 48 4.52 -1.40 13.12
CA LEU A 48 5.32 -1.80 11.96
C LEU A 48 4.95 -3.21 11.47
N VAL A 49 4.84 -4.18 12.37
CA VAL A 49 4.48 -5.57 12.03
C VAL A 49 3.06 -5.63 11.47
N SER A 50 2.08 -5.00 12.14
CA SER A 50 0.69 -4.97 11.65
C SER A 50 0.57 -4.31 10.28
N PHE A 51 1.26 -3.19 10.06
CA PHE A 51 1.29 -2.53 8.76
C PHE A 51 1.93 -3.41 7.67
N GLY A 52 3.03 -4.08 8.00
CA GLY A 52 3.70 -5.03 7.12
C GLY A 52 2.79 -6.20 6.74
N SER A 53 2.15 -6.84 7.71
CA SER A 53 1.20 -7.94 7.50
C SER A 53 0.01 -7.51 6.64
N TYR A 54 -0.57 -6.33 6.92
CA TYR A 54 -1.66 -5.78 6.11
C TYR A 54 -1.24 -5.53 4.66
N SER A 55 -0.05 -4.95 4.46
CA SER A 55 0.49 -4.66 3.12
C SER A 55 0.74 -5.96 2.33
N LEU A 56 1.35 -6.97 2.98
CA LEU A 56 1.57 -8.29 2.39
C LEU A 56 0.26 -8.98 2.03
N TRP A 57 -0.75 -8.91 2.91
CA TRP A 57 -2.07 -9.48 2.64
C TRP A 57 -2.73 -8.80 1.44
N SER A 58 -2.72 -7.46 1.39
CA SER A 58 -3.33 -6.70 0.30
C SER A 58 -2.65 -7.01 -1.04
N LEU A 59 -1.32 -7.12 -1.07
CA LEU A 59 -0.57 -7.47 -2.27
C LEU A 59 -0.79 -8.94 -2.67
N GLY A 60 -0.75 -9.85 -1.70
CA GLY A 60 -0.99 -11.27 -1.91
C GLY A 60 -2.38 -11.52 -2.47
N TRP A 61 -3.39 -10.81 -1.99
CA TRP A 61 -4.75 -10.89 -2.53
C TRP A 61 -4.83 -10.40 -3.98
N GLY A 62 -4.13 -9.30 -4.30
CA GLY A 62 -4.04 -8.79 -5.67
C GLY A 62 -3.37 -9.76 -6.63
N LEU A 63 -2.28 -10.42 -6.19
CA LEU A 63 -1.59 -11.45 -6.97
C LEU A 63 -2.45 -12.70 -7.14
N PHE A 64 -3.12 -13.13 -6.08
CA PHE A 64 -4.01 -14.30 -6.12
C PHE A 64 -5.22 -14.09 -7.04
N THR A 65 -5.72 -12.84 -7.12
CA THR A 65 -6.87 -12.48 -7.94
C THR A 65 -6.47 -11.99 -9.34
N PHE A 66 -5.17 -11.97 -9.66
CA PHE A 66 -4.70 -11.60 -10.99
C PHE A 66 -5.18 -12.68 -11.98
N ARG A 67 -6.30 -12.41 -12.66
CA ARG A 67 -6.81 -13.28 -13.71
C ARG A 67 -5.81 -13.25 -14.84
N ASP A 68 -5.38 -14.43 -15.28
CA ASP A 68 -4.91 -14.57 -16.64
C ASP A 68 -6.05 -14.09 -17.53
N CYS A 69 -5.80 -13.13 -18.41
CA CYS A 69 -6.79 -12.58 -19.34
C CYS A 69 -6.58 -13.21 -20.72
N PRO A 70 -6.95 -14.49 -20.94
CA PRO A 70 -6.75 -15.16 -22.22
C PRO A 70 -7.58 -14.51 -23.34
N GLU A 71 -8.80 -14.06 -23.04
CA GLU A 71 -9.66 -13.37 -24.02
C GLU A 71 -9.03 -12.08 -24.52
N ALA A 72 -8.48 -11.25 -23.62
CA ALA A 72 -7.81 -10.01 -24.03
C ALA A 72 -6.54 -10.29 -24.85
N TYR A 73 -5.84 -11.39 -24.57
CA TYR A 73 -4.70 -11.84 -25.37
C TYR A 73 -5.13 -12.26 -26.79
N GLU A 74 -6.21 -13.04 -26.92
CA GLU A 74 -6.75 -13.45 -28.22
C GLU A 74 -7.31 -12.28 -29.04
N GLU A 75 -8.01 -11.36 -28.37
CA GLU A 75 -8.51 -10.11 -28.98
C GLU A 75 -7.35 -9.26 -29.51
N LEU A 76 -6.30 -9.03 -28.70
CA LEU A 76 -5.10 -8.32 -29.12
C LEU A 76 -4.41 -8.96 -30.33
N LEU A 77 -4.29 -10.29 -30.37
CA LEU A 77 -3.71 -10.99 -31.52
C LEU A 77 -4.55 -10.79 -32.79
N THR A 78 -5.88 -10.78 -32.63
CA THR A 78 -6.82 -10.56 -33.73
C THR A 78 -6.66 -9.14 -34.28
N GLU A 79 -6.62 -8.12 -33.42
CA GLU A 79 -6.38 -6.72 -33.80
C GLU A 79 -5.04 -6.54 -34.51
N ILE A 80 -3.97 -7.16 -34.01
CA ILE A 80 -2.65 -7.14 -34.65
C ILE A 80 -2.72 -7.73 -36.07
N SER A 81 -3.43 -8.84 -36.25
CA SER A 81 -3.56 -9.47 -37.56
C SER A 81 -4.33 -8.58 -38.56
N GLN A 82 -5.37 -7.90 -38.10
CA GLN A 82 -6.15 -6.96 -38.90
C GLN A 82 -5.32 -5.73 -39.29
N ALA A 83 -4.62 -5.13 -38.32
CA ALA A 83 -3.75 -3.99 -38.56
C ALA A 83 -2.62 -4.33 -39.56
N LYS A 84 -2.00 -5.51 -39.45
CA LYS A 84 -1.00 -5.99 -40.42
C LYS A 84 -1.57 -6.11 -41.82
N ASN A 85 -2.79 -6.63 -41.96
CA ASN A 85 -3.46 -6.76 -43.25
C ASN A 85 -3.83 -5.39 -43.85
N GLU A 86 -4.32 -4.45 -43.04
CA GLU A 86 -4.58 -3.08 -43.51
C GLU A 86 -3.31 -2.38 -44.00
N LEU A 87 -2.20 -2.53 -43.28
CA LEU A 87 -0.91 -1.95 -43.68
C LEU A 87 -0.40 -2.57 -44.98
N ARG A 88 -0.53 -3.89 -45.15
CA ARG A 88 -0.21 -4.57 -46.43
C ARG A 88 -1.09 -4.07 -47.57
N ASN A 89 -2.39 -3.87 -47.33
CA ASN A 89 -3.32 -3.31 -48.32
C ASN A 89 -2.95 -1.86 -48.70
N ARG A 90 -2.33 -1.11 -47.78
CA ARG A 90 -1.80 0.24 -48.03
C ARG A 90 -0.38 0.23 -48.63
N GLY A 91 0.15 -0.92 -49.00
CA GLY A 91 1.46 -1.07 -49.66
C GLY A 91 2.66 -1.02 -48.71
N VAL A 92 2.45 -1.11 -47.39
CA VAL A 92 3.52 -1.16 -46.39
C VAL A 92 3.89 -2.62 -46.12
N THR A 93 5.17 -2.96 -46.25
CA THR A 93 5.68 -4.31 -45.91
C THR A 93 5.75 -4.46 -44.40
N VAL A 94 5.02 -5.44 -43.84
CA VAL A 94 5.01 -5.76 -42.41
C VAL A 94 5.26 -7.26 -42.25
N ASP A 95 6.21 -7.63 -41.37
CA ASP A 95 6.54 -9.01 -40.99
C ASP A 95 5.76 -9.43 -39.74
#